data_AF-A0A1I6IDT7-F1
#
_entry.id   AF-A0A1I6IDT7-F1
#
_cell.length_a   1.000
_cell.length_b   1.000
_cell.length_c   1.000
_cell.angle_alpha   90.00
_cell.angle_beta   90.00
_cell.angle_gamma   90.00
#
_symmetry.space_group_name_H-M   'P 1'
#
loop_
_entity.id
_entity.type
_entity.pdbx_description
1 polymer ?
#
loop_
_entity_poly.entity_id
_entity_poly.type
_entity_poly.pdbx_seq_one_letter_code
_entity_poly.pdbx_strand_id
1 'polypeptide(L)'
;MNKFKSFLVACILVFTISCSKNSSDSDNSDTSVNKSANLLATGDSARDILSNDNFDTLVIEIAYVTGFKPTESAITQFTDYLKEHTFKEEIELVYTELSSPSEDELTLQEIADLETKNRTVFNTGSSLGIYIYFSDAPAEGDDLEDGLVTLGSVYRNTSMIIHEVTVRELATLSSSINEADVETTTLNHEFGHLFGLVDLGTDMVNDHQSESENEDGQLVGDNHCNQMGCLMRAELQFGSSTGKSLQTNSKATYEDGIKSGCVLSGTTVLNLLQQNTAKGENTVDLDAECLLDIRANGGRN
;
A
#
# COMPACT_ATOMS: atom_id res chain seq x y z
N MET A 1 84.45 -49.19 -2.64
CA MET A 1 84.53 -50.47 -1.91
C MET A 1 84.30 -50.14 -0.44
N ASN A 2 83.26 -50.51 0.32
CA ASN A 2 82.18 -51.50 0.28
C ASN A 2 80.98 -50.86 1.04
N LYS A 3 79.77 -50.68 0.50
CA LYS A 3 78.58 -51.59 0.44
C LYS A 3 78.19 -52.32 1.75
N PHE A 4 76.86 -52.32 2.01
CA PHE A 4 75.97 -53.22 2.79
C PHE A 4 75.33 -52.59 4.04
N LYS A 5 74.04 -52.77 4.40
CA LYS A 5 72.75 -53.22 3.80
C LYS A 5 71.68 -53.08 4.93
N SER A 6 70.39 -53.13 4.57
CA SER A 6 69.17 -53.37 5.39
C SER A 6 68.47 -52.12 5.91
N PHE A 7 67.26 -51.70 5.49
CA PHE A 7 65.93 -52.33 5.28
C PHE A 7 65.14 -52.60 6.58
N LEU A 8 64.16 -51.73 6.87
CA LEU A 8 62.81 -51.99 7.45
C LEU A 8 62.07 -50.65 7.63
N VAL A 9 61.12 -50.25 6.76
CA VAL A 9 59.66 -50.49 6.82
C VAL A 9 58.99 -50.00 8.11
N ALA A 10 58.26 -48.87 8.01
CA ALA A 10 56.90 -48.69 8.52
C ALA A 10 56.39 -47.26 8.18
N CYS A 11 55.84 -47.06 6.98
CA CYS A 11 54.99 -45.91 6.68
C CYS A 11 53.57 -46.24 7.13
N ILE A 12 53.09 -45.58 8.17
CA ILE A 12 51.69 -45.58 8.56
C ILE A 12 50.97 -44.59 7.63
N LEU A 13 50.27 -45.13 6.63
CA LEU A 13 49.33 -44.40 5.80
C LEU A 13 47.95 -44.52 6.46
N VAL A 14 47.46 -43.41 7.02
CA VAL A 14 46.09 -43.31 7.53
C VAL A 14 45.16 -43.15 6.33
N PHE A 15 44.47 -44.22 5.95
CA PHE A 15 43.31 -44.16 5.07
C PHE A 15 42.07 -43.83 5.92
N THR A 16 41.56 -42.61 5.80
CA THR A 16 40.20 -42.30 6.24
C THR A 16 39.21 -42.79 5.18
N ILE A 17 38.39 -43.74 5.58
CA ILE A 17 37.29 -44.30 4.80
C ILE A 17 36.15 -43.26 4.79
N SER A 18 35.90 -42.65 3.63
CA SER A 18 34.71 -41.85 3.38
C SER A 18 33.54 -42.79 3.08
N CYS A 19 32.64 -42.94 4.06
CA CYS A 19 31.38 -43.67 3.89
C CYS A 19 30.36 -42.76 3.20
N SER A 20 30.03 -43.03 1.93
CA SER A 20 28.82 -42.49 1.31
C SER A 20 27.59 -43.18 1.90
N LYS A 21 26.93 -42.53 2.87
CA LYS A 21 25.55 -42.90 3.23
C LYS A 21 24.62 -42.22 2.23
N ASN A 22 24.01 -43.02 1.36
CA ASN A 22 22.78 -42.66 0.67
C ASN A 22 21.68 -42.54 1.74
N SER A 23 21.34 -41.32 2.14
CA SER A 23 20.00 -41.02 2.66
C SER A 23 19.17 -40.52 1.50
N SER A 24 18.19 -41.33 1.11
CA SER A 24 17.03 -40.86 0.35
C SER A 24 16.20 -39.99 1.29
N ASP A 25 16.62 -38.73 1.45
CA ASP A 25 15.74 -37.72 2.02
C ASP A 25 14.76 -37.32 0.93
N SER A 26 13.50 -37.67 1.19
CA SER A 26 12.37 -37.08 0.50
C SER A 26 12.46 -35.56 0.67
N ASP A 27 12.83 -34.86 -0.40
CA ASP A 27 12.69 -33.42 -0.54
C ASP A 27 11.21 -33.08 -0.35
N ASN A 28 10.83 -32.81 0.90
CA ASN A 28 9.67 -32.01 1.18
C ASN A 28 10.12 -30.58 0.94
N SER A 29 10.10 -30.15 -0.33
CA SER A 29 10.33 -28.77 -0.70
C SER A 29 9.18 -27.94 -0.14
N ASP A 30 9.29 -27.55 1.12
CA ASP A 30 8.56 -26.41 1.65
C ASP A 30 9.10 -25.19 0.91
N THR A 31 8.55 -24.92 -0.27
CA THR A 31 8.85 -23.73 -1.06
C THR A 31 8.29 -22.56 -0.27
N SER A 32 9.09 -22.03 0.66
CA SER A 32 8.71 -20.84 1.41
C SER A 32 8.40 -19.73 0.40
N VAL A 33 7.20 -19.15 0.49
CA VAL A 33 6.78 -18.08 -0.39
C VAL A 33 7.73 -16.89 -0.19
N ASN A 34 8.32 -16.38 -1.28
CA ASN A 34 9.21 -15.24 -1.20
C ASN A 34 8.39 -13.95 -0.96
N LYS A 35 8.47 -13.43 0.25
CA LYS A 35 7.75 -12.22 0.67
C LYS A 35 8.41 -10.92 0.22
N SER A 36 9.69 -10.94 -0.16
CA SER A 36 10.47 -9.70 -0.35
C SER A 36 9.90 -8.79 -1.44
N ALA A 37 9.26 -9.36 -2.46
CA ALA A 37 8.63 -8.61 -3.54
C ALA A 37 7.39 -7.82 -3.09
N ASN A 38 6.84 -8.11 -1.91
CA ASN A 38 5.68 -7.41 -1.34
C ASN A 38 6.07 -6.36 -0.28
N LEU A 39 7.37 -6.17 -0.02
CA LEU A 39 7.89 -5.26 1.01
C LEU A 39 8.77 -4.16 0.43
N LEU A 40 8.52 -3.76 -0.83
CA LEU A 40 9.23 -2.69 -1.52
C LEU A 40 8.61 -1.32 -1.21
N ALA A 41 9.21 -0.25 -1.71
CA ALA A 41 8.69 1.11 -1.49
C ALA A 41 7.38 1.32 -2.25
N THR A 42 6.52 2.21 -1.75
CA THR A 42 5.25 2.55 -2.42
C THR A 42 5.47 2.88 -3.90
N GLY A 43 4.61 2.33 -4.76
CA GLY A 43 4.70 2.49 -6.21
C GLY A 43 5.68 1.57 -6.93
N ASP A 44 6.59 0.88 -6.25
CA ASP A 44 7.58 -0.01 -6.90
C ASP A 44 6.94 -1.18 -7.68
N SER A 45 5.67 -1.51 -7.38
CA SER A 45 4.89 -2.54 -8.09
C SER A 45 3.84 -1.97 -9.04
N ALA A 46 3.88 -0.67 -9.35
CA ALA A 46 2.85 -0.01 -10.15
C ALA A 46 2.62 -0.70 -11.50
N ARG A 47 3.68 -0.99 -12.27
CA ARG A 47 3.54 -1.70 -13.56
C ARG A 47 3.04 -3.13 -13.39
N ASP A 48 3.44 -3.81 -12.32
CA ASP A 48 2.97 -5.17 -12.00
C ASP A 48 1.47 -5.18 -11.66
N ILE A 49 0.97 -4.09 -11.05
CA ILE A 49 -0.44 -3.89 -10.75
C ILE A 49 -1.22 -3.48 -12.02
N LEU A 50 -0.66 -2.63 -12.86
CA LEU A 50 -1.35 -2.04 -14.01
C LEU A 50 -1.40 -2.95 -15.24
N SER A 51 -0.32 -3.69 -15.52
CA SER A 51 -0.15 -4.52 -16.72
C SER A 51 -0.31 -6.02 -16.44
N ASN A 52 -0.42 -6.86 -17.48
CA ASN A 52 -0.41 -8.32 -17.32
C ASN A 52 0.96 -8.98 -17.61
N ASP A 53 2.04 -8.20 -17.55
CA ASP A 53 3.37 -8.68 -17.97
C ASP A 53 3.90 -9.80 -17.07
N ASN A 54 3.78 -9.64 -15.75
CA ASN A 54 4.31 -10.59 -14.75
C ASN A 54 3.21 -11.31 -13.96
N PHE A 55 2.08 -10.64 -13.74
CA PHE A 55 0.95 -11.15 -12.99
C PHE A 55 -0.32 -10.91 -13.79
N ASP A 56 -1.24 -11.86 -13.85
CA ASP A 56 -2.53 -11.69 -14.53
C ASP A 56 -3.72 -11.63 -13.56
N THR A 57 -3.45 -11.95 -12.30
CA THR A 57 -4.44 -12.04 -11.22
C THR A 57 -4.04 -11.13 -10.06
N LEU A 58 -4.99 -10.38 -9.51
CA LEU A 58 -4.85 -9.73 -8.20
C LEU A 58 -5.51 -10.61 -7.14
N VAL A 59 -4.83 -10.85 -6.03
CA VAL A 59 -5.42 -11.44 -4.83
C VAL A 59 -5.33 -10.41 -3.72
N ILE A 60 -6.49 -9.86 -3.34
CA ILE A 60 -6.59 -8.77 -2.37
C ILE A 60 -7.04 -9.35 -1.04
N GLU A 61 -6.14 -9.33 -0.07
CA GLU A 61 -6.43 -9.66 1.32
C GLU A 61 -6.98 -8.41 2.03
N ILE A 62 -8.26 -8.45 2.36
CA ILE A 62 -8.97 -7.46 3.15
C ILE A 62 -8.95 -7.96 4.60
N ALA A 63 -7.95 -7.51 5.34
CA ALA A 63 -7.85 -7.73 6.77
C ALA A 63 -8.64 -6.64 7.50
N TYR A 64 -9.58 -7.01 8.36
CA TYR A 64 -10.44 -6.03 9.04
C TYR A 64 -10.63 -6.39 10.50
N VAL A 65 -10.65 -5.39 11.37
CA VAL A 65 -11.00 -5.61 12.78
C VAL A 65 -12.48 -5.98 12.89
N THR A 66 -12.83 -6.90 13.79
CA THR A 66 -14.21 -7.33 14.04
C THR A 66 -15.14 -6.12 14.18
N GLY A 67 -16.17 -6.04 13.33
CA GLY A 67 -17.10 -4.90 13.30
C GLY A 67 -16.73 -3.77 12.34
N PHE A 68 -15.51 -3.75 11.81
CA PHE A 68 -14.96 -2.77 10.87
C PHE A 68 -14.73 -3.37 9.48
N LYS A 69 -15.55 -4.37 9.11
CA LYS A 69 -15.55 -4.89 7.73
C LYS A 69 -16.04 -3.78 6.79
N PRO A 70 -15.38 -3.53 5.64
CA PRO A 70 -15.84 -2.54 4.68
C PRO A 70 -17.19 -2.90 4.08
N THR A 71 -17.92 -1.89 3.60
CA THR A 71 -19.21 -2.12 2.93
C THR A 71 -19.04 -2.89 1.62
N GLU A 72 -20.01 -3.75 1.28
CA GLU A 72 -19.97 -4.48 0.01
C GLU A 72 -20.06 -3.54 -1.21
N SER A 73 -20.75 -2.40 -1.06
CA SER A 73 -20.82 -1.38 -2.10
C SER A 73 -19.45 -0.77 -2.36
N ALA A 74 -18.68 -0.47 -1.30
CA ALA A 74 -17.35 0.10 -1.47
C ALA A 74 -16.39 -0.86 -2.15
N ILE A 75 -16.39 -2.13 -1.72
CA ILE A 75 -15.53 -3.15 -2.32
C ILE A 75 -15.91 -3.45 -3.77
N THR A 76 -17.21 -3.46 -4.12
CA THR A 76 -17.65 -3.63 -5.51
C THR A 76 -17.12 -2.49 -6.39
N GLN A 77 -17.34 -1.25 -5.98
CA GLN A 77 -16.86 -0.06 -6.71
C GLN A 77 -15.34 -0.02 -6.83
N PHE A 78 -14.63 -0.40 -5.77
CA PHE A 78 -13.18 -0.53 -5.79
C PHE A 78 -12.72 -1.59 -6.80
N THR A 79 -13.35 -2.77 -6.84
CA THR A 79 -13.00 -3.78 -7.86
C THR A 79 -13.30 -3.34 -9.29
N ASP A 80 -14.35 -2.54 -9.50
CA ASP A 80 -14.68 -1.96 -10.80
C ASP A 80 -13.62 -0.91 -11.21
N TYR A 81 -13.20 -0.05 -10.28
CA TYR A 81 -12.11 0.91 -10.47
C TYR A 81 -10.79 0.23 -10.87
N LEU A 82 -10.44 -0.89 -10.21
CA LEU A 82 -9.25 -1.66 -10.59
C LEU A 82 -9.35 -2.23 -12.02
N LYS A 83 -10.51 -2.76 -12.40
CA LYS A 83 -10.73 -3.29 -13.77
C LYS A 83 -10.72 -2.18 -14.82
N GLU A 84 -11.14 -0.99 -14.45
CA GLU A 84 -11.13 0.19 -15.32
C GLU A 84 -9.70 0.63 -15.66
N HIS A 85 -8.80 0.68 -14.67
CA HIS A 85 -7.47 1.27 -14.84
C HIS A 85 -6.32 0.25 -15.02
N THR A 86 -6.52 -1.01 -14.66
CA THR A 86 -5.50 -2.07 -14.78
C THR A 86 -5.95 -3.11 -15.79
N PHE A 87 -5.05 -3.80 -16.48
CA PHE A 87 -5.38 -4.96 -17.34
C PHE A 87 -5.81 -6.23 -16.58
N LYS A 88 -5.97 -6.16 -15.26
CA LYS A 88 -6.40 -7.28 -14.41
C LYS A 88 -7.89 -7.52 -14.60
N GLU A 89 -8.24 -8.72 -15.08
CA GLU A 89 -9.64 -9.16 -15.17
C GLU A 89 -10.01 -10.08 -14.01
N GLU A 90 -9.05 -10.88 -13.55
CA GLU A 90 -9.19 -11.81 -12.44
C GLU A 90 -8.76 -11.10 -11.15
N ILE A 91 -9.74 -10.81 -10.28
CA ILE A 91 -9.53 -10.20 -8.97
C ILE A 91 -10.21 -11.10 -7.93
N GLU A 92 -9.41 -11.69 -7.05
CA GLU A 92 -9.85 -12.53 -5.95
C GLU A 92 -9.82 -11.73 -4.64
N LEU A 93 -10.88 -11.85 -3.83
CA LEU A 93 -10.98 -11.20 -2.53
C LEU A 93 -10.87 -12.24 -1.41
N VAL A 94 -9.93 -12.03 -0.49
CA VAL A 94 -9.75 -12.84 0.72
C VAL A 94 -10.07 -11.97 1.93
N TYR A 95 -11.05 -12.37 2.72
CA TYR A 95 -11.46 -11.63 3.92
C TYR A 95 -10.89 -12.28 5.17
N THR A 96 -10.12 -11.51 5.95
CA THR A 96 -9.50 -11.95 7.19
C THR A 96 -10.00 -11.10 8.35
N GLU A 97 -10.86 -11.66 9.20
CA GLU A 97 -11.30 -10.99 10.42
C GLU A 97 -10.20 -11.04 11.49
N LEU A 98 -9.89 -9.89 12.08
CA LEU A 98 -8.89 -9.70 13.11
C LEU A 98 -9.53 -9.24 14.43
N SER A 99 -8.87 -9.57 15.53
CA SER A 99 -9.19 -8.95 16.83
C SER A 99 -8.62 -7.54 16.88
N SER A 100 -9.31 -6.65 17.61
CA SER A 100 -8.79 -5.30 17.90
C SER A 100 -7.40 -5.39 18.51
N PRO A 101 -6.42 -4.56 18.08
CA PRO A 101 -5.14 -4.45 18.75
C PRO A 101 -5.28 -3.83 20.14
N SER A 102 -6.44 -3.24 20.46
CA SER A 102 -6.73 -2.52 21.72
C SER A 102 -5.84 -1.30 21.92
N GLU A 103 -5.53 -0.60 20.83
CA GLU A 103 -4.77 0.65 20.81
C GLU A 103 -5.72 1.83 20.59
N ASP A 104 -5.44 2.96 21.24
CA ASP A 104 -6.26 4.18 21.13
C ASP A 104 -6.00 4.93 19.81
N GLU A 105 -4.78 4.83 19.28
CA GLU A 105 -4.33 5.35 17.98
C GLU A 105 -3.28 4.38 17.41
N LEU A 106 -3.03 4.41 16.10
CA LEU A 106 -2.05 3.55 15.45
C LEU A 106 -0.96 4.35 14.77
N THR A 107 0.29 4.01 15.11
CA THR A 107 1.46 4.40 14.34
C THR A 107 1.60 3.50 13.10
N LEU A 108 2.26 4.01 12.07
CA LEU A 108 2.54 3.22 10.86
C LEU A 108 3.49 2.03 11.11
N GLN A 109 4.32 2.08 12.16
CA GLN A 109 5.15 0.95 12.56
C GLN A 109 4.30 -0.18 13.16
N GLU A 110 3.36 0.15 14.05
CA GLU A 110 2.41 -0.83 14.59
C GLU A 110 1.57 -1.45 13.49
N ILE A 111 1.16 -0.67 12.50
CA ILE A 111 0.44 -1.15 11.32
C ILE A 111 1.29 -2.16 10.51
N ALA A 112 2.57 -1.85 10.28
CA ALA A 112 3.48 -2.76 9.59
C ALA A 112 3.76 -4.06 10.39
N ASP A 113 3.80 -3.99 11.73
CA ASP A 113 3.94 -5.14 12.61
C ASP A 113 2.66 -6.01 12.62
N LEU A 114 1.49 -5.38 12.61
CA LEU A 114 0.20 -6.04 12.45
C LEU A 114 0.10 -6.76 11.10
N GLU A 115 0.52 -6.13 10.00
CA GLU A 115 0.62 -6.81 8.70
C GLU A 115 1.56 -8.01 8.79
N THR A 116 2.77 -7.83 9.34
CA THR A 116 3.78 -8.90 9.42
C THR A 116 3.25 -10.13 10.16
N LYS A 117 2.43 -9.90 11.19
CA LYS A 117 1.81 -10.96 11.99
C LYS A 117 0.62 -11.64 11.29
N ASN A 118 -0.17 -10.88 10.54
CA ASN A 118 -1.50 -11.33 10.08
C ASN A 118 -1.59 -11.60 8.57
N ARG A 119 -0.76 -10.98 7.73
CA ARG A 119 -0.80 -11.13 6.27
C ARG A 119 -0.55 -12.58 5.86
N THR A 120 -1.46 -13.12 5.07
CA THR A 120 -1.43 -14.49 4.56
C THR A 120 -1.24 -14.56 3.05
N VAL A 121 -1.56 -13.48 2.32
CA VAL A 121 -1.46 -13.41 0.86
C VAL A 121 -0.18 -12.69 0.42
N PHE A 122 0.64 -13.38 -0.37
CA PHE A 122 1.87 -12.88 -0.99
C PHE A 122 1.96 -13.33 -2.45
N ASN A 123 2.85 -12.71 -3.23
CA ASN A 123 3.03 -13.04 -4.64
C ASN A 123 3.35 -14.52 -4.83
N THR A 124 2.55 -15.21 -5.63
CA THR A 124 2.70 -16.65 -5.89
C THR A 124 2.28 -16.95 -7.33
N GLY A 125 3.17 -17.57 -8.11
CA GLY A 125 2.87 -17.84 -9.52
C GLY A 125 2.61 -16.55 -10.30
N SER A 126 1.47 -16.48 -10.99
CA SER A 126 1.00 -15.28 -11.73
C SER A 126 0.05 -14.39 -10.91
N SER A 127 -0.08 -14.64 -9.60
CA SER A 127 -0.92 -13.85 -8.69
C SER A 127 -0.08 -12.83 -7.92
N LEU A 128 -0.50 -11.55 -8.00
CA LEU A 128 0.04 -10.45 -7.22
C LEU A 128 -0.83 -10.26 -5.95
N GLY A 129 -0.19 -10.36 -4.79
CA GLY A 129 -0.85 -10.23 -3.50
C GLY A 129 -0.88 -8.78 -3.03
N ILE A 130 -2.06 -8.27 -2.69
CA ILE A 130 -2.29 -6.97 -2.06
C ILE A 130 -2.84 -7.17 -0.65
N TYR A 131 -2.40 -6.35 0.30
CA TYR A 131 -2.92 -6.34 1.66
C TYR A 131 -3.55 -4.98 2.00
N ILE A 132 -4.79 -5.00 2.46
CA ILE A 132 -5.53 -3.81 2.90
C ILE A 132 -6.01 -4.06 4.32
N TYR A 133 -5.58 -3.21 5.26
CA TYR A 133 -6.02 -3.29 6.65
C TYR A 133 -7.10 -2.24 6.95
N PHE A 134 -8.23 -2.67 7.50
CA PHE A 134 -9.30 -1.80 8.01
C PHE A 134 -9.25 -1.79 9.54
N SER A 135 -8.78 -0.69 10.12
CA SER A 135 -8.54 -0.56 11.56
C SER A 135 -9.73 0.02 12.33
N ASP A 136 -9.80 -0.33 13.61
CA ASP A 136 -10.73 0.24 14.59
C ASP A 136 -10.14 1.43 15.38
N ALA A 137 -8.92 1.84 15.03
CA ALA A 137 -8.18 2.92 15.68
C ALA A 137 -7.76 4.00 14.65
N PRO A 138 -7.84 5.30 15.02
CA PRO A 138 -7.38 6.42 14.21
C PRO A 138 -5.86 6.40 14.01
N ALA A 139 -5.35 7.26 13.13
CA ALA A 139 -3.91 7.41 12.98
C ALA A 139 -3.34 8.20 14.17
N GLU A 140 -2.08 7.91 14.52
CA GLU A 140 -1.36 8.70 15.51
C GLU A 140 -1.35 10.19 15.12
N GLY A 141 -1.76 11.04 16.07
CA GLY A 141 -1.75 12.50 15.89
C GLY A 141 -2.94 13.07 15.11
N ASP A 142 -3.97 12.25 14.83
CA ASP A 142 -5.26 12.75 14.34
C ASP A 142 -5.94 13.64 15.39
N ASP A 143 -6.53 14.75 14.93
CA ASP A 143 -7.34 15.65 15.74
C ASP A 143 -8.72 15.85 15.08
N LEU A 144 -9.72 15.16 15.63
CA LEU A 144 -11.11 15.24 15.18
C LEU A 144 -11.74 16.62 15.44
N GLU A 145 -11.32 17.33 16.49
CA GLU A 145 -11.90 18.64 16.83
C GLU A 145 -11.47 19.70 15.80
N ASP A 146 -10.22 19.63 15.35
CA ASP A 146 -9.66 20.52 14.32
C ASP A 146 -9.87 19.99 12.88
N GLY A 147 -10.49 18.82 12.70
CA GLY A 147 -10.78 18.22 11.39
C GLY A 147 -9.53 17.69 10.67
N LEU A 148 -8.45 17.50 11.41
CA LEU A 148 -7.15 17.04 10.95
C LEU A 148 -7.05 15.54 11.17
N VAL A 149 -7.75 14.78 10.34
CA VAL A 149 -7.82 13.32 10.47
C VAL A 149 -7.32 12.61 9.23
N THR A 150 -6.77 11.43 9.43
CA THR A 150 -6.22 10.56 8.40
C THR A 150 -7.21 9.44 8.10
N LEU A 151 -7.57 9.28 6.83
CA LEU A 151 -8.47 8.21 6.39
C LEU A 151 -7.73 6.96 5.92
N GLY A 152 -6.56 7.14 5.33
CA GLY A 152 -5.78 6.06 4.76
C GLY A 152 -4.33 6.44 4.57
N SER A 153 -3.54 5.40 4.32
CA SER A 153 -2.11 5.52 4.00
C SER A 153 -1.62 4.29 3.26
N VAL A 154 -0.72 4.52 2.31
CA VAL A 154 0.16 3.53 1.70
C VAL A 154 1.54 3.55 2.37
N TYR A 155 2.02 2.39 2.77
CA TYR A 155 3.31 2.27 3.45
C TYR A 155 4.25 1.23 2.83
N ARG A 156 3.78 0.44 1.83
CA ARG A 156 4.58 -0.47 0.99
C ARG A 156 3.98 -0.57 -0.41
N ASN A 157 4.74 -1.11 -1.35
CA ASN A 157 4.31 -1.36 -2.74
C ASN A 157 3.03 -2.20 -2.91
N THR A 158 2.65 -2.99 -1.90
CA THR A 158 1.44 -3.83 -1.94
C THR A 158 0.63 -3.79 -0.64
N SER A 159 0.81 -2.73 0.16
CA SER A 159 0.17 -2.62 1.47
C SER A 159 -0.35 -1.21 1.73
N MET A 160 -1.58 -1.16 2.21
CA MET A 160 -2.25 0.08 2.62
C MET A 160 -3.16 -0.17 3.82
N ILE A 161 -3.48 0.92 4.52
CA ILE A 161 -4.45 0.95 5.62
C ILE A 161 -5.59 1.91 5.30
N ILE A 162 -6.77 1.56 5.79
CA ILE A 162 -7.94 2.41 5.93
C ILE A 162 -8.25 2.52 7.43
N HIS A 163 -8.25 3.73 7.97
CA HIS A 163 -8.68 4.02 9.34
C HIS A 163 -10.22 4.03 9.37
N GLU A 164 -10.81 2.85 9.36
CA GLU A 164 -12.25 2.64 9.16
C GLU A 164 -13.09 3.30 10.26
N VAL A 165 -12.57 3.39 11.48
CA VAL A 165 -13.19 4.18 12.55
C VAL A 165 -13.35 5.65 12.15
N THR A 166 -12.31 6.24 11.57
CA THR A 166 -12.29 7.63 11.12
C THR A 166 -13.19 7.83 9.89
N VAL A 167 -13.16 6.90 8.94
CA VAL A 167 -14.05 6.91 7.75
C VAL A 167 -15.52 6.97 8.17
N ARG A 168 -15.93 6.10 9.10
CA ARG A 168 -17.30 6.05 9.61
C ARG A 168 -17.68 7.33 10.34
N GLU A 169 -16.79 7.82 11.21
CA GLU A 169 -17.04 9.05 11.94
C GLU A 169 -17.25 10.23 10.97
N LEU A 170 -16.39 10.38 9.96
CA LEU A 170 -16.54 11.42 8.93
C LEU A 170 -17.84 11.28 8.14
N ALA A 171 -18.22 10.06 7.75
CA ALA A 171 -19.47 9.83 7.05
C ALA A 171 -20.68 10.29 7.87
N THR A 172 -20.61 10.21 9.21
CA THR A 172 -21.70 10.72 10.08
C THR A 172 -21.81 12.25 10.14
N LEU A 173 -20.77 12.99 9.72
CA LEU A 173 -20.75 14.46 9.77
C LEU A 173 -21.66 15.11 8.72
N SER A 174 -22.06 14.37 7.68
CA SER A 174 -22.96 14.88 6.64
C SER A 174 -24.03 13.86 6.26
N SER A 175 -25.30 14.27 6.33
CA SER A 175 -26.42 13.43 5.89
C SER A 175 -26.48 13.21 4.38
N SER A 176 -25.67 13.92 3.59
CA SER A 176 -25.61 13.77 2.13
C SER A 176 -24.48 12.87 1.67
N ILE A 177 -23.62 12.40 2.58
CA ILE A 177 -22.46 11.57 2.27
C ILE A 177 -22.71 10.18 2.85
N ASN A 178 -22.53 9.15 2.04
CA ASN A 178 -22.66 7.78 2.47
C ASN A 178 -21.29 7.22 2.91
N GLU A 179 -21.27 6.32 3.89
CA GLU A 179 -20.07 5.59 4.33
C GLU A 179 -19.36 4.94 3.15
N ALA A 180 -20.13 4.26 2.28
CA ALA A 180 -19.59 3.61 1.09
C ALA A 180 -18.86 4.57 0.13
N ASP A 181 -19.29 5.84 0.04
CA ASP A 181 -18.66 6.80 -0.86
C ASP A 181 -17.32 7.29 -0.29
N VAL A 182 -17.24 7.46 1.03
CA VAL A 182 -16.00 7.80 1.74
C VAL A 182 -15.02 6.64 1.68
N GLU A 183 -15.48 5.40 1.93
CA GLU A 183 -14.68 4.18 1.79
C GLU A 183 -14.14 4.03 0.37
N THR A 184 -15.00 4.13 -0.66
CA THR A 184 -14.58 4.00 -2.08
C THR A 184 -13.58 5.07 -2.46
N THR A 185 -13.82 6.33 -2.07
CA THR A 185 -12.89 7.43 -2.40
C THR A 185 -11.54 7.22 -1.74
N THR A 186 -11.52 6.83 -0.46
CA THR A 186 -10.29 6.54 0.29
C THR A 186 -9.54 5.36 -0.33
N LEU A 187 -10.25 4.25 -0.62
CA LEU A 187 -9.66 3.08 -1.26
C LEU A 187 -9.03 3.42 -2.61
N ASN A 188 -9.77 4.09 -3.49
CA ASN A 188 -9.30 4.40 -4.83
C ASN A 188 -8.12 5.39 -4.80
N HIS A 189 -8.12 6.35 -3.88
CA HIS A 189 -7.03 7.31 -3.70
C HIS A 189 -5.74 6.60 -3.26
N GLU A 190 -5.79 5.86 -2.16
CA GLU A 190 -4.63 5.15 -1.65
C GLU A 190 -4.13 4.11 -2.67
N PHE A 191 -5.03 3.44 -3.38
CA PHE A 191 -4.63 2.54 -4.45
C PHE A 191 -4.04 3.26 -5.66
N GLY A 192 -4.43 4.51 -5.91
CA GLY A 192 -3.78 5.38 -6.88
C GLY A 192 -2.28 5.55 -6.59
N HIS A 193 -1.89 5.62 -5.31
CA HIS A 193 -0.48 5.58 -4.93
C HIS A 193 0.19 4.23 -5.18
N LEU A 194 -0.54 3.11 -5.05
CA LEU A 194 -0.02 1.81 -5.47
C LEU A 194 0.14 1.72 -6.99
N PHE A 195 -0.64 2.46 -7.78
CA PHE A 195 -0.41 2.67 -9.21
C PHE A 195 0.79 3.57 -9.54
N GLY A 196 1.47 4.10 -8.52
CA GLY A 196 2.63 4.98 -8.65
C GLY A 196 2.30 6.47 -8.75
N LEU A 197 1.02 6.84 -8.68
CA LEU A 197 0.58 8.23 -8.73
C LEU A 197 0.78 8.93 -7.37
N VAL A 198 1.04 10.23 -7.28
CA VAL A 198 1.63 11.07 -8.30
C VAL A 198 3.12 11.16 -8.01
N ASP A 199 3.97 10.87 -9.02
CA ASP A 199 5.43 10.87 -8.88
C ASP A 199 5.96 9.99 -7.73
N LEU A 200 5.24 8.92 -7.39
CA LEU A 200 5.53 8.06 -6.26
C LEU A 200 5.88 6.65 -6.75
N GLY A 201 7.10 6.48 -7.24
CA GLY A 201 7.59 5.24 -7.85
C GLY A 201 7.46 5.18 -9.37
N THR A 202 6.66 6.08 -9.95
CA THR A 202 6.54 6.25 -11.41
C THR A 202 6.59 7.72 -11.79
N ASP A 203 7.45 8.07 -12.74
CA ASP A 203 7.58 9.45 -13.23
C ASP A 203 6.27 9.92 -13.88
N MET A 204 5.89 11.17 -13.60
CA MET A 204 4.77 11.82 -14.30
C MET A 204 5.08 12.07 -15.78
N VAL A 205 4.06 12.03 -16.63
CA VAL A 205 4.16 12.40 -18.05
C VAL A 205 4.26 13.92 -18.21
N ASN A 206 3.39 14.65 -17.52
CA ASN A 206 3.43 16.10 -17.40
C ASN A 206 3.46 16.47 -15.92
N ASP A 207 4.03 17.62 -15.58
CA ASP A 207 4.03 18.09 -14.19
C ASP A 207 2.60 18.43 -13.72
N HIS A 208 2.10 17.67 -12.75
CA HIS A 208 0.82 17.89 -12.09
C HIS A 208 0.87 17.57 -10.59
N GLN A 209 2.06 17.47 -10.00
CA GLN A 209 2.21 17.24 -8.56
C GLN A 209 1.84 18.51 -7.77
N SER A 210 1.22 18.33 -6.62
CA SER A 210 1.06 19.37 -5.61
C SER A 210 2.33 19.49 -4.76
N GLU A 211 2.46 20.61 -4.06
CA GLU A 211 3.59 20.87 -3.16
C GLU A 211 3.08 21.22 -1.75
N SER A 212 3.78 20.72 -0.73
CA SER A 212 3.54 21.05 0.68
C SER A 212 4.83 21.51 1.37
N GLU A 213 4.69 22.26 2.47
CA GLU A 213 5.84 22.70 3.26
C GLU A 213 6.37 21.53 4.12
N ASN A 214 7.63 21.15 3.94
CA ASN A 214 8.29 20.15 4.78
C ASN A 214 8.69 20.71 6.17
N GLU A 215 9.34 19.89 7.00
CA GLU A 215 9.77 20.27 8.36
C GLU A 215 10.71 21.49 8.41
N ASP A 216 11.46 21.73 7.32
CA ASP A 216 12.36 22.87 7.16
C ASP A 216 11.66 24.12 6.56
N GLY A 217 10.35 24.03 6.31
CA GLY A 217 9.53 25.08 5.69
C GLY A 217 9.77 25.26 4.19
N GLN A 218 10.32 24.25 3.51
CA GLN A 218 10.52 24.26 2.05
C GLN A 218 9.36 23.58 1.35
N LEU A 219 8.91 24.16 0.23
CA LEU A 219 7.94 23.51 -0.64
C LEU A 219 8.62 22.35 -1.37
N VAL A 220 8.03 21.17 -1.24
CA VAL A 220 8.44 19.93 -1.91
C VAL A 220 7.20 19.22 -2.43
N GLY A 221 7.38 18.39 -3.46
CA GLY A 221 6.32 17.53 -3.98
C GLY A 221 5.71 16.65 -2.89
N ASP A 222 4.39 16.62 -2.81
CA ASP A 222 3.65 15.91 -1.76
C ASP A 222 2.97 14.61 -2.25
N ASN A 223 3.30 14.17 -3.46
CA ASN A 223 2.76 13.00 -4.15
C ASN A 223 1.26 13.04 -4.46
N HIS A 224 0.62 14.21 -4.36
CA HIS A 224 -0.78 14.41 -4.75
C HIS A 224 -0.89 15.16 -6.07
N CYS A 225 -2.06 15.08 -6.70
CA CYS A 225 -2.36 15.82 -7.91
C CYS A 225 -2.78 17.27 -7.60
N ASN A 226 -2.38 18.22 -8.44
CA ASN A 226 -2.74 19.63 -8.35
C ASN A 226 -3.96 20.00 -9.21
N GLN A 227 -4.50 19.05 -9.98
CA GLN A 227 -5.64 19.25 -10.87
C GLN A 227 -6.97 19.27 -10.10
N MET A 228 -7.84 20.22 -10.40
CA MET A 228 -9.10 20.43 -9.66
C MET A 228 -10.08 19.27 -9.86
N GLY A 229 -10.62 18.75 -8.75
CA GLY A 229 -11.55 17.62 -8.77
C GLY A 229 -10.91 16.25 -9.05
N CYS A 230 -9.59 16.16 -9.16
CA CYS A 230 -8.90 14.88 -9.27
C CYS A 230 -9.04 14.07 -7.97
N LEU A 231 -9.29 12.76 -8.09
CA LEU A 231 -9.25 11.81 -6.98
C LEU A 231 -7.94 11.90 -6.18
N MET A 232 -6.79 12.09 -6.84
CA MET A 232 -5.48 12.14 -6.20
C MET A 232 -5.12 13.48 -5.56
N ARG A 233 -6.05 14.45 -5.42
CA ARG A 233 -5.77 15.71 -4.72
C ARG A 233 -5.56 15.48 -3.23
N ALA A 234 -4.64 16.23 -2.62
CA ALA A 234 -4.71 16.61 -1.21
C ALA A 234 -5.47 17.94 -1.15
N GLU A 235 -6.62 18.03 -0.50
CA GLU A 235 -7.31 19.32 -0.36
C GLU A 235 -7.72 19.62 1.07
N LEU A 236 -6.85 20.39 1.74
CA LEU A 236 -7.26 21.39 2.72
C LEU A 236 -6.70 22.78 2.36
N GLN A 237 -7.44 23.49 1.50
CA GLN A 237 -7.19 24.90 1.22
C GLN A 237 -8.07 25.78 2.12
N PHE A 238 -7.58 26.10 3.32
CA PHE A 238 -8.20 27.15 4.15
C PHE A 238 -7.52 28.51 3.93
N GLY A 239 -8.19 29.38 3.16
CA GLY A 239 -8.29 30.80 3.52
C GLY A 239 -7.11 31.75 3.25
N SER A 240 -6.23 31.49 2.28
CA SER A 240 -5.35 32.55 1.75
C SER A 240 -5.23 32.47 0.24
N SER A 241 -5.23 33.64 -0.40
CA SER A 241 -5.21 33.88 -1.85
C SER A 241 -3.95 33.42 -2.59
N THR A 242 -3.31 32.34 -2.12
CA THR A 242 -1.95 31.93 -2.48
C THR A 242 -1.79 30.43 -2.73
N GLY A 243 -2.85 29.62 -2.84
CA GLY A 243 -2.69 28.22 -3.28
C GLY A 243 -2.05 27.26 -2.26
N LYS A 244 -1.90 27.67 -0.99
CA LYS A 244 -1.19 26.86 0.02
C LYS A 244 -2.08 25.75 0.59
N SER A 245 -1.62 24.50 0.52
CA SER A 245 -2.09 23.39 1.34
C SER A 245 -1.43 23.51 2.72
N LEU A 246 -2.24 23.67 3.77
CA LEU A 246 -1.76 23.49 5.14
C LEU A 246 -1.86 21.99 5.43
N GLN A 247 -0.87 21.22 5.00
CA GLN A 247 -0.63 19.97 5.70
C GLN A 247 -0.17 20.35 7.11
N THR A 248 -1.03 20.08 8.10
CA THR A 248 -0.48 19.82 9.41
C THR A 248 0.42 18.62 9.25
N ASN A 249 1.71 18.83 9.47
CA ASN A 249 2.67 17.76 9.61
C ASN A 249 2.11 16.77 10.65
N SER A 250 1.39 15.74 10.21
CA SER A 250 1.35 14.49 10.96
C SER A 250 2.78 14.01 10.94
N LYS A 251 3.51 14.37 12.00
CA LYS A 251 4.89 13.97 12.28
C LYS A 251 4.96 12.47 12.56
N ALA A 252 4.34 11.63 11.74
CA ALA A 252 4.54 10.20 11.78
C ALA A 252 5.86 9.89 11.05
N THR A 253 6.97 10.42 11.59
CA THR A 253 8.32 10.06 11.20
C THR A 253 8.70 8.85 12.06
N TYR A 254 8.84 7.70 11.41
CA TYR A 254 8.99 6.38 12.01
C TYR A 254 10.34 6.25 12.74
N GLU A 255 10.38 5.49 13.83
CA GLU A 255 11.61 4.78 14.19
C GLU A 255 11.79 3.61 13.19
N ASP A 256 13.01 3.38 12.67
CA ASP A 256 13.39 2.38 11.66
C ASP A 256 13.14 2.69 10.15
N GLY A 257 12.73 3.91 9.78
CA GLY A 257 12.92 4.43 8.42
C GLY A 257 11.90 4.00 7.34
N ILE A 258 10.77 3.40 7.72
CA ILE A 258 9.58 3.36 6.87
C ILE A 258 9.05 4.81 6.77
N LYS A 259 8.42 5.19 5.65
CA LYS A 259 7.78 6.51 5.47
C LYS A 259 6.43 6.31 4.80
N SER A 260 5.43 7.07 5.21
CA SER A 260 4.14 7.06 4.54
C SER A 260 4.35 7.60 3.13
N GLY A 261 3.82 6.91 2.13
CA GLY A 261 3.79 7.43 0.76
C GLY A 261 2.83 8.62 0.63
N CYS A 262 1.79 8.65 1.48
CA CYS A 262 0.73 9.65 1.53
C CYS A 262 0.00 9.62 2.90
N VAL A 263 -0.65 10.73 3.29
CA VAL A 263 -1.65 10.77 4.37
C VAL A 263 -2.90 11.48 3.83
N LEU A 264 -3.98 10.73 3.58
CA LEU A 264 -5.22 11.30 3.04
C LEU A 264 -6.06 11.94 4.14
N SER A 265 -6.23 13.26 4.08
CA SER A 265 -7.05 14.00 5.03
C SER A 265 -8.56 13.78 4.83
N GLY A 266 -9.29 13.62 5.92
CA GLY A 266 -10.75 13.53 5.94
C GLY A 266 -11.47 14.68 5.23
N THR A 267 -11.02 15.91 5.45
CA THR A 267 -11.69 17.07 4.86
C THR A 267 -11.49 17.14 3.34
N THR A 268 -10.37 16.63 2.81
CA THR A 268 -10.16 16.46 1.36
C THR A 268 -11.26 15.61 0.75
N VAL A 269 -11.52 14.44 1.34
CA VAL A 269 -12.53 13.50 0.83
C VAL A 269 -13.93 14.11 0.92
N LEU A 270 -14.26 14.78 2.02
CA LEU A 270 -15.56 15.46 2.15
C LEU A 270 -15.74 16.54 1.08
N ASN A 271 -14.71 17.35 0.80
CA ASN A 271 -14.78 18.39 -0.23
C ASN A 271 -14.96 17.78 -1.64
N LEU A 272 -14.21 16.73 -1.97
CA LEU A 272 -14.34 16.02 -3.25
C LEU A 272 -15.75 15.44 -3.43
N LEU A 273 -16.26 14.75 -2.41
CA LEU A 273 -17.59 14.14 -2.44
C LEU A 273 -18.71 15.19 -2.55
N GLN A 274 -18.60 16.32 -1.85
CA GLN A 274 -19.57 17.42 -1.96
C GLN A 274 -19.58 18.03 -3.36
N GLN A 275 -18.41 18.24 -3.96
CA GLN A 275 -18.30 18.76 -5.33
C GLN A 275 -18.93 17.82 -6.35
N ASN A 276 -18.76 16.50 -6.20
CA ASN A 276 -19.31 15.52 -7.14
C ASN A 276 -20.79 15.24 -6.92
N THR A 277 -21.25 15.22 -5.67
CA THR A 277 -22.69 15.19 -5.36
C THR A 277 -23.41 16.36 -6.01
N ALA A 278 -22.79 17.56 -6.02
CA ALA A 278 -23.35 18.73 -6.69
C ALA A 278 -23.44 18.59 -8.22
N LYS A 279 -22.62 17.71 -8.83
CA LYS A 279 -22.65 17.36 -10.26
C LYS A 279 -23.56 16.19 -10.59
N GLY A 280 -24.10 15.49 -9.58
CA GLY A 280 -24.91 14.29 -9.74
C GLY A 280 -24.10 13.02 -10.04
N GLU A 281 -22.80 13.04 -9.71
CA GLU A 281 -21.88 11.91 -9.81
C GLU A 281 -21.66 11.31 -8.43
N ASN A 282 -21.59 9.98 -8.35
CA ASN A 282 -21.44 9.24 -7.09
C ASN A 282 -19.99 8.79 -6.82
N THR A 283 -19.08 8.97 -7.79
CA THR A 283 -17.67 8.57 -7.67
C THR A 283 -16.76 9.78 -7.92
N VAL A 284 -15.54 9.72 -7.37
CA VAL A 284 -14.47 10.69 -7.65
C VAL A 284 -13.45 10.00 -8.54
N ASP A 285 -13.25 10.55 -9.74
CA ASP A 285 -12.39 9.93 -10.75
C ASP A 285 -11.02 10.60 -10.84
N LEU A 286 -10.06 9.89 -11.44
CA LEU A 286 -8.77 10.45 -11.82
C LEU A 286 -8.94 11.52 -12.90
N ASP A 287 -8.15 12.58 -12.82
CA ASP A 287 -8.12 13.57 -13.90
C ASP A 287 -7.32 13.10 -15.12
N ALA A 288 -7.33 13.91 -16.19
CA ALA A 288 -6.66 13.57 -17.45
C ALA A 288 -5.14 13.35 -17.32
N GLU A 289 -4.46 14.08 -16.43
CA GLU A 289 -3.02 13.94 -16.21
C GLU A 289 -2.68 12.65 -15.46
N CYS A 290 -3.39 12.34 -14.37
CA CYS A 290 -3.27 11.03 -13.71
C CYS A 290 -3.54 9.86 -14.66
N LEU A 291 -4.55 9.97 -15.55
CA LEU A 291 -4.83 8.95 -16.57
C LEU A 291 -3.75 8.86 -17.66
N LEU A 292 -3.01 9.93 -17.92
CA LEU A 292 -1.83 9.86 -18.80
C LEU A 292 -0.72 9.03 -18.15
N ASP A 293 -0.48 9.21 -16.85
CA ASP A 293 0.53 8.47 -16.07
C ASP A 293 0.21 6.97 -15.96
N ILE A 294 -0.96 6.62 -15.42
CA ILE A 294 -1.92 5.76 -16.14
C ILE A 294 -1.36 4.80 -17.19
N ARG A 295 -1.63 5.24 -18.42
CA ARG A 295 -1.29 4.60 -19.68
C ARG A 295 0.22 4.53 -19.92
N ALA A 296 0.97 5.55 -19.50
CA ALA A 296 2.43 5.56 -19.66
C ALA A 296 3.09 4.43 -18.87
N ASN A 297 2.50 4.03 -17.74
CA ASN A 297 2.99 2.96 -16.89
C ASN A 297 2.36 1.57 -17.18
N GLY A 298 1.63 1.44 -18.30
CA GLY A 298 1.10 0.16 -18.78
C GLY A 298 -0.30 -0.19 -18.28
N GLY A 299 -1.03 0.76 -17.68
CA GLY A 299 -2.45 0.64 -17.39
C GLY A 299 -3.34 0.99 -18.57
N ARG A 300 -4.66 0.98 -18.33
CA ARG A 300 -5.69 1.36 -19.31
C ARG A 300 -6.49 2.57 -18.85
N ASN A 301 -7.16 3.17 -19.83
CA ASN A 301 -7.96 4.41 -19.80
C ASN A 301 -7.18 5.71 -19.64
#